data_AF-A0A2M8PTA4-F1
#
_entry.id   AF-A0A2M8PTA4-F1
#
_cell.length_a   1.000
_cell.length_b   1.000
_cell.length_c   1.000
_cell.angle_alpha   90.00
_cell.angle_beta   90.00
_cell.angle_gamma   90.00
#
_symmetry.space_group_name_H-M   'P 1'
#
loop_
_entity.id
_entity.type
_entity.pdbx_description
1 polymer ?
#
loop_
_entity_poly.entity_id
_entity_poly.type
_entity_poly.pdbx_seq_one_letter_code
_entity_poly.pdbx_strand_id
1 'polypeptide(L)'
;MPVGDNELRITVAGVLESLPDIKKFVTTAARRAGLDDRGIYHCQLATEEICTNIIEHGYAMQGDNRSIDVICKIADDMFTITITDDSEPFNPLEIENPDPQAPLENRHVGGWGIYFVKNLMDDVQYKYEHDCNHLTIVKYLRTAKMPNAPQQDPASSIVVKTLKGGQIVFVPQAALNEAVSRQLEQLLLKELNAGHKYLIVDMTLVDDLSSTGLKMLVSVWQRARAMKGDIVLARLTPEVRDIIQVVGFDLMFTIYNSVEMAAKKIEP
;
A
#
# COMPACT_ATOMS: atom_id res chain seq x y z
N MET A 1 -2.33 -0.43 -37.18
CA MET A 1 -2.35 -1.89 -36.95
C MET A 1 -3.41 -2.17 -35.89
N PRO A 2 -4.15 -3.29 -35.95
CA PRO A 2 -5.16 -3.57 -34.94
C PRO A 2 -4.44 -3.84 -33.61
N VAL A 3 -4.87 -3.16 -32.55
CA VAL A 3 -4.54 -3.51 -31.16
C VAL A 3 -5.06 -4.93 -30.95
N GLY A 4 -4.16 -5.89 -30.72
CA GLY A 4 -4.56 -7.28 -30.50
C GLY A 4 -5.41 -7.41 -29.24
N ASP A 5 -6.30 -8.39 -29.19
CA ASP A 5 -7.28 -8.63 -28.09
C ASP A 5 -6.67 -8.75 -26.66
N ASN A 6 -5.34 -8.70 -26.53
CA ASN A 6 -4.59 -8.85 -25.28
C ASN A 6 -3.96 -7.56 -24.76
N GLU A 7 -4.21 -6.41 -25.38
CA GLU A 7 -3.68 -5.11 -24.95
C GLU A 7 -4.82 -4.12 -24.67
N LEU A 8 -4.78 -3.50 -23.49
CA LEU A 8 -5.72 -2.48 -23.04
C LEU A 8 -4.94 -1.21 -22.73
N ARG A 9 -5.50 -0.03 -23.03
CA ARG A 9 -4.88 1.26 -22.72
C ARG A 9 -5.89 2.24 -22.13
N ILE A 10 -5.42 3.05 -21.18
CA ILE A 10 -6.07 4.28 -20.74
C ILE A 10 -5.06 5.41 -20.72
N THR A 11 -5.51 6.62 -21.07
CA THR A 11 -4.74 7.86 -20.93
C THR A 11 -5.56 8.78 -20.04
N VAL A 12 -4.94 9.34 -19.00
CA VAL A 12 -5.60 10.24 -18.05
C VAL A 12 -4.76 11.47 -17.77
N ALA A 13 -5.38 12.54 -17.26
CA ALA A 13 -4.66 13.72 -16.80
C ALA A 13 -3.76 13.37 -15.60
N GLY A 14 -2.62 14.04 -15.48
CA GLY A 14 -1.63 13.87 -14.42
C GLY A 14 -2.04 14.42 -13.05
N VAL A 15 -3.27 14.16 -12.61
CA VAL A 15 -3.86 14.71 -11.39
C VAL A 15 -4.40 13.60 -10.49
N LEU A 16 -4.48 13.83 -9.18
CA LEU A 16 -4.86 12.81 -8.19
C LEU A 16 -6.29 12.27 -8.42
N GLU A 17 -7.16 13.10 -8.98
CA GLU A 17 -8.54 12.78 -9.35
C GLU A 17 -8.64 11.68 -10.41
N SER A 18 -7.56 11.43 -11.17
CA SER A 18 -7.48 10.36 -12.16
C SER A 18 -7.19 8.98 -11.55
N LEU A 19 -6.67 8.92 -10.32
CA LEU A 19 -6.25 7.66 -9.68
C LEU A 19 -7.39 6.61 -9.58
N PRO A 20 -8.65 6.97 -9.24
CA PRO A 20 -9.75 6.01 -9.22
C PRO A 20 -10.00 5.33 -10.57
N ASP A 21 -9.84 6.06 -11.68
CA ASP A 21 -10.03 5.53 -13.03
C ASP A 21 -8.89 4.59 -13.42
N ILE A 22 -7.64 4.96 -13.12
CA ILE A 22 -6.47 4.07 -13.31
C ILE A 22 -6.66 2.77 -12.52
N LYS A 23 -7.02 2.87 -11.23
CA LYS A 23 -7.28 1.72 -10.36
C LYS A 23 -8.33 0.80 -10.97
N LYS A 24 -9.48 1.35 -11.36
CA LYS A 24 -10.58 0.58 -11.96
C LYS A 24 -10.15 -0.09 -13.27
N PHE A 25 -9.40 0.61 -14.11
CA PHE A 25 -8.85 0.11 -15.36
C PHE A 25 -7.91 -1.09 -15.13
N VAL A 26 -6.89 -0.94 -14.29
CA VAL A 26 -5.93 -2.01 -13.98
C VAL A 26 -6.62 -3.20 -13.33
N THR A 27 -7.55 -2.97 -12.40
CA THR A 27 -8.34 -4.03 -11.76
C THR A 27 -9.09 -4.88 -12.79
N THR A 28 -9.72 -4.22 -13.75
CA THR A 28 -10.49 -4.89 -14.80
C THR A 28 -9.58 -5.69 -15.72
N ALA A 29 -8.43 -5.13 -16.10
CA ALA A 29 -7.43 -5.79 -16.93
C ALA A 29 -6.80 -7.00 -16.22
N ALA A 30 -6.40 -6.85 -14.95
CA ALA A 30 -5.83 -7.92 -14.13
C ALA A 30 -6.80 -9.09 -13.91
N ARG A 31 -8.08 -8.79 -13.64
CA ARG A 31 -9.13 -9.81 -13.54
C ARG A 31 -9.33 -10.57 -14.85
N ARG A 32 -9.33 -9.85 -15.99
CA ARG A 32 -9.41 -10.47 -17.32
C ARG A 32 -8.20 -11.34 -17.63
N ALA A 33 -7.02 -10.98 -17.11
CA ALA A 33 -5.81 -11.79 -17.20
C ALA A 33 -5.89 -13.09 -16.37
N GLY A 34 -6.84 -13.21 -15.43
CA GLY A 34 -6.94 -14.38 -14.56
C GLY A 34 -5.97 -14.34 -13.37
N LEU A 35 -5.48 -13.15 -13.00
CA LEU A 35 -4.80 -12.97 -11.71
C LEU A 35 -5.77 -13.26 -10.56
N ASP A 36 -5.26 -13.85 -9.50
CA ASP A 36 -5.98 -14.00 -8.23
C ASP A 36 -6.14 -12.64 -7.53
N ASP A 37 -6.97 -12.61 -6.48
CA ASP A 37 -7.23 -11.37 -5.72
C ASP A 37 -5.93 -10.74 -5.20
N ARG A 38 -4.94 -11.57 -4.85
CA ARG A 38 -3.60 -11.13 -4.44
C ARG A 38 -2.86 -10.42 -5.57
N GLY A 39 -2.76 -11.04 -6.75
CA GLY A 39 -2.10 -10.48 -7.92
C GLY A 39 -2.77 -9.18 -8.37
N ILE A 40 -4.10 -9.15 -8.39
CA ILE A 40 -4.89 -7.94 -8.69
C ILE A 40 -4.54 -6.83 -7.69
N TYR A 41 -4.52 -7.16 -6.40
CA TYR A 41 -4.20 -6.22 -5.34
C TYR A 41 -2.78 -5.64 -5.46
N HIS A 42 -1.78 -6.50 -5.72
CA HIS A 42 -0.40 -6.08 -5.93
C HIS A 42 -0.28 -5.10 -7.11
N CYS A 43 -0.92 -5.44 -8.24
CA CYS A 43 -0.97 -4.58 -9.41
C CYS A 43 -1.61 -3.22 -9.14
N GLN A 44 -2.76 -3.20 -8.44
CA GLN A 44 -3.43 -1.95 -8.05
C GLN A 44 -2.52 -1.06 -7.21
N LEU A 45 -1.93 -1.62 -6.14
CA LEU A 45 -1.10 -0.86 -5.21
C LEU A 45 0.15 -0.33 -5.91
N ALA A 46 0.85 -1.17 -6.67
CA ALA A 46 2.04 -0.74 -7.41
C ALA A 46 1.73 0.37 -8.42
N THR A 47 0.65 0.24 -9.20
CA THR A 47 0.25 1.29 -10.15
C THR A 47 -0.15 2.59 -9.45
N GLU A 48 -0.93 2.52 -8.36
CA GLU A 48 -1.27 3.71 -7.57
C GLU A 48 -0.03 4.43 -7.05
N GLU A 49 0.95 3.72 -6.48
CA GLU A 49 2.19 4.32 -5.99
C GLU A 49 3.01 4.99 -7.09
N ILE A 50 3.10 4.35 -8.26
CA ILE A 50 3.82 4.90 -9.41
C ILE A 50 3.14 6.18 -9.90
N CYS A 51 1.82 6.14 -10.10
CA CYS A 51 1.07 7.29 -10.57
C CYS A 51 1.08 8.44 -9.55
N THR A 52 0.95 8.15 -8.25
CA THR A 52 1.09 9.18 -7.20
C THR A 52 2.48 9.81 -7.23
N ASN A 53 3.57 9.03 -7.36
CA ASN A 53 4.92 9.58 -7.46
C ASN A 53 5.09 10.47 -8.70
N ILE A 54 4.54 10.06 -9.85
CA ILE A 54 4.57 10.89 -11.07
C ILE A 54 3.84 12.22 -10.83
N ILE A 55 2.64 12.18 -10.25
CA ILE A 55 1.81 13.38 -10.02
C ILE A 55 2.47 14.32 -9.00
N GLU A 56 2.89 13.80 -7.85
CA GLU A 56 3.41 14.58 -6.74
C GLU A 56 4.84 15.08 -6.99
N HIS A 57 5.70 14.23 -7.56
CA HIS A 57 7.13 14.53 -7.72
C HIS A 57 7.51 14.83 -9.17
N GLY A 58 7.04 14.05 -10.14
CA GLY A 58 7.34 14.26 -11.56
C GLY A 58 6.68 15.52 -12.12
N TYR A 59 5.40 15.74 -11.79
CA TYR A 59 4.61 16.88 -12.25
C TYR A 59 4.49 17.99 -11.21
N ALA A 60 5.02 17.80 -9.99
CA ALA A 60 4.96 18.76 -8.90
C ALA A 60 3.53 19.28 -8.63
N MET A 61 2.53 18.40 -8.70
CA MET A 61 1.10 18.71 -8.59
C MET A 61 0.55 19.64 -9.68
N GLN A 62 1.21 19.76 -10.83
CA GLN A 62 0.81 20.62 -11.96
C GLN A 62 0.56 19.82 -13.25
N GLY A 63 -0.23 18.75 -13.13
CA GLY A 63 -0.46 17.79 -14.21
C GLY A 63 -1.72 17.98 -15.06
N ASP A 64 -2.46 19.09 -14.92
CA ASP A 64 -3.71 19.33 -15.67
C ASP A 64 -3.55 19.24 -17.19
N ASN A 65 -2.40 19.70 -17.70
CA ASN A 65 -2.04 19.67 -19.12
C ASN A 65 -1.05 18.54 -19.48
N ARG A 66 -0.82 17.61 -18.55
CA ARG A 66 0.07 16.47 -18.73
C ARG A 66 -0.72 15.18 -18.66
N SER A 67 -0.21 14.11 -19.27
CA SER A 67 -0.94 12.86 -19.38
C SER A 67 -0.10 11.68 -18.90
N ILE A 68 -0.75 10.80 -18.15
CA ILE A 68 -0.20 9.49 -17.80
C ILE A 68 -0.88 8.45 -18.68
N ASP A 69 -0.07 7.67 -19.39
CA ASP A 69 -0.48 6.54 -20.19
C ASP A 69 -0.29 5.25 -19.42
N VAL A 70 -1.33 4.42 -19.33
CA VAL A 70 -1.26 3.09 -18.69
C VAL A 70 -1.70 2.04 -19.69
N ILE A 71 -0.79 1.14 -20.03
CA ILE A 71 -1.02 0.02 -20.94
C ILE A 71 -0.93 -1.29 -20.15
N CYS A 72 -1.95 -2.12 -20.25
CA CYS A 72 -1.98 -3.46 -19.68
C CYS A 72 -1.91 -4.49 -20.81
N LYS A 73 -0.97 -5.43 -20.73
CA LYS A 73 -0.79 -6.50 -21.72
C LYS A 73 -0.81 -7.87 -21.05
N ILE A 74 -1.46 -8.83 -21.72
CA ILE A 74 -1.53 -10.23 -21.29
C ILE A 74 -0.81 -11.09 -22.31
N ALA A 75 0.30 -11.72 -21.91
CA ALA A 75 1.05 -12.63 -22.76
C ALA A 75 1.83 -13.64 -21.91
N ASP A 76 1.97 -14.88 -22.38
CA ASP A 76 2.90 -15.87 -21.81
C ASP A 76 2.80 -16.06 -20.28
N ASP A 77 1.58 -16.17 -19.75
CA ASP A 77 1.30 -16.25 -18.30
C ASP A 77 1.83 -15.06 -17.48
N MET A 78 1.96 -13.90 -18.14
CA MET A 78 2.36 -12.63 -17.54
C MET A 78 1.30 -11.56 -17.77
N PHE A 79 1.02 -10.82 -16.70
CA PHE A 79 0.30 -9.56 -16.75
C PHE A 79 1.30 -8.42 -16.60
N THR A 80 1.44 -7.63 -17.67
CA THR A 80 2.40 -6.53 -17.75
C THR A 80 1.63 -5.21 -17.73
N ILE A 81 2.08 -4.28 -16.89
CA ILE A 81 1.59 -2.91 -16.86
C ILE A 81 2.75 -2.00 -17.23
N THR A 82 2.57 -1.19 -18.26
CA THR A 82 3.52 -0.15 -18.66
C THR A 82 2.89 1.20 -18.38
N ILE A 83 3.58 2.02 -17.59
CA ILE A 83 3.17 3.37 -17.21
C ILE A 83 4.16 4.34 -17.87
N THR A 84 3.62 5.27 -18.64
CA THR A 84 4.39 6.25 -19.40
C THR A 84 4.00 7.66 -18.98
N ASP A 85 5.00 8.49 -18.74
CA ASP A 85 4.87 9.92 -18.42
C ASP A 85 5.99 10.72 -19.06
N ASP A 86 5.76 12.02 -19.23
CA ASP A 86 6.69 12.97 -19.84
C ASP A 86 7.48 13.80 -18.80
N SER A 87 7.45 13.41 -17.51
CA SER A 87 8.21 14.13 -16.48
C SER A 87 9.73 13.97 -16.66
N GLU A 88 10.51 14.68 -15.83
CA GLU A 88 11.97 14.53 -15.83
C GLU A 88 12.37 13.06 -15.65
N PRO A 89 13.47 12.60 -16.29
CA PRO A 89 13.91 11.22 -16.18
C PRO A 89 14.08 10.78 -14.72
N PHE A 90 13.35 9.75 -14.32
CA PHE A 90 13.43 9.19 -12.97
C PHE A 90 13.42 7.66 -13.00
N ASN A 91 14.57 7.05 -12.67
CA ASN A 91 14.69 5.60 -12.58
C ASN A 91 14.43 5.11 -11.15
N PRO A 92 13.24 4.54 -10.83
CA PRO A 92 12.93 4.07 -9.48
C PRO A 92 13.82 2.90 -9.03
N LEU A 93 14.46 2.18 -9.96
CA LEU A 93 15.36 1.07 -9.64
C LEU A 93 16.65 1.53 -8.97
N GLU A 94 17.08 2.77 -9.22
CA GLU A 94 18.29 3.36 -8.64
C GLU A 94 18.07 3.89 -7.21
N ILE A 95 16.81 4.01 -6.78
CA ILE A 95 16.48 4.45 -5.41
C ILE A 95 16.79 3.34 -4.43
N GLU A 96 17.66 3.63 -3.45
CA GLU A 96 17.96 2.70 -2.36
C GLU A 96 16.69 2.35 -1.58
N ASN A 97 16.55 1.08 -1.24
CA ASN A 97 15.44 0.64 -0.41
C ASN A 97 15.56 1.30 0.96
N PRO A 98 14.46 1.83 1.53
CA PRO A 98 14.48 2.33 2.89
C PRO A 98 14.93 1.21 3.83
N ASP A 99 15.80 1.53 4.79
CA ASP A 99 16.22 0.57 5.82
C ASP A 99 15.22 0.62 7.00
N PRO A 100 14.34 -0.38 7.14
CA PRO A 100 13.40 -0.46 8.26
C PRO A 100 14.09 -0.64 9.61
N GLN A 101 15.37 -0.99 9.65
CA GLN A 101 16.15 -1.22 10.87
C GLN A 101 17.08 -0.07 11.24
N ALA A 102 17.29 0.91 10.35
CA ALA A 102 18.11 2.08 10.64
C ALA A 102 17.64 2.81 11.92
N PRO A 103 18.53 3.50 12.66
CA PRO A 103 18.11 4.38 13.75
C PRO A 103 17.05 5.38 13.27
N LEU A 104 16.06 5.69 14.12
CA LEU A 104 14.91 6.54 13.78
C LEU A 104 15.31 7.89 13.16
N GLU A 105 16.44 8.44 13.59
CA GLU A 105 17.00 9.71 13.13
C GLU A 105 17.53 9.65 11.69
N ASN A 106 17.83 8.44 11.20
CA ASN A 106 18.37 8.18 9.86
C ASN A 106 17.32 7.58 8.90
N ARG A 107 16.11 7.30 9.37
CA ARG A 107 15.03 6.80 8.50
C ARG A 107 14.45 7.95 7.70
N HIS A 108 14.64 7.93 6.40
CA HIS A 108 14.00 8.88 5.50
C HIS A 108 12.47 8.64 5.48
N VAL A 109 11.71 9.74 5.53
CA VAL A 109 10.23 9.72 5.54
C VAL A 109 9.65 9.29 4.18
N GLY A 110 10.44 9.34 3.10
CA GLY A 110 10.08 8.93 1.74
C GLY A 110 10.77 7.65 1.26
N GLY A 111 10.33 7.10 0.12
CA GLY A 111 10.94 5.93 -0.54
C GLY A 111 10.17 4.62 -0.37
N TRP A 112 9.16 4.59 0.51
CA TRP A 112 8.35 3.41 0.79
C TRP A 112 7.46 2.99 -0.39
N GLY A 113 6.92 3.95 -1.15
CA GLY A 113 6.13 3.64 -2.34
C GLY A 113 6.90 2.85 -3.40
N ILE A 114 8.13 3.30 -3.70
CA ILE A 114 9.03 2.60 -4.64
C ILE A 114 9.45 1.23 -4.10
N TYR A 115 9.71 1.14 -2.79
CA TYR A 115 9.96 -0.15 -2.14
C TYR A 115 8.78 -1.11 -2.31
N PHE A 116 7.52 -0.65 -2.17
CA PHE A 116 6.35 -1.50 -2.40
C PHE A 116 6.27 -1.97 -3.84
N VAL A 117 6.50 -1.09 -4.82
CA VAL A 117 6.53 -1.47 -6.24
C VAL A 117 7.55 -2.60 -6.48
N LYS A 118 8.77 -2.47 -5.93
CA LYS A 118 9.84 -3.47 -6.07
C LYS A 118 9.54 -4.82 -5.40
N ASN A 119 8.79 -4.83 -4.30
CA ASN A 119 8.51 -6.06 -3.55
C ASN A 119 7.19 -6.74 -3.94
N LEU A 120 6.21 -5.98 -4.43
CA LEU A 120 4.89 -6.52 -4.80
C LEU A 120 4.88 -7.12 -6.21
N MET A 121 5.65 -6.54 -7.12
CA MET A 121 5.75 -6.95 -8.52
C MET A 121 6.86 -8.00 -8.68
N ASP A 122 6.73 -8.88 -9.66
CA ASP A 122 7.71 -9.96 -9.86
C ASP A 122 8.90 -9.51 -10.73
N ASP A 123 8.70 -8.50 -11.59
CA ASP A 123 9.76 -7.81 -12.33
C ASP A 123 9.39 -6.33 -12.50
N VAL A 124 10.40 -5.46 -12.51
CA VAL A 124 10.27 -4.01 -12.68
C VAL A 124 11.40 -3.54 -13.59
N GLN A 125 11.04 -2.91 -14.71
CA GLN A 125 11.96 -2.45 -15.74
C GLN A 125 11.71 -0.98 -16.03
N TYR A 126 12.78 -0.23 -16.25
CA TYR A 126 12.71 1.19 -16.57
C TYR A 126 13.42 1.47 -17.90
N LYS A 127 12.84 2.35 -18.71
CA LYS A 127 13.46 2.89 -19.91
C LYS A 127 13.05 4.36 -20.08
N TYR A 128 14.02 5.21 -20.42
CA TYR A 128 13.73 6.56 -20.89
C TYR A 128 13.88 6.59 -22.41
N GLU A 129 12.81 6.90 -23.14
CA GLU A 129 12.84 7.04 -24.60
C GLU A 129 11.77 8.02 -25.09
N HIS A 130 12.05 8.68 -26.21
CA HIS A 130 11.14 9.65 -26.83
C HIS A 130 10.64 10.72 -25.82
N ASP A 131 11.58 11.23 -25.01
CA ASP A 131 11.35 12.23 -23.95
C ASP A 131 10.34 11.79 -22.88
N CYS A 132 10.12 10.48 -22.73
CA CYS A 132 9.20 9.92 -21.74
C CYS A 132 9.88 8.85 -20.88
N ASN A 133 9.47 8.80 -19.61
CA ASN A 133 9.69 7.67 -18.73
C ASN A 133 8.77 6.52 -19.13
N HIS A 134 9.28 5.29 -19.16
CA HIS A 134 8.51 4.06 -19.34
C HIS A 134 8.86 3.10 -18.21
N LEU A 135 7.95 2.97 -17.24
CA LEU A 135 8.08 2.02 -16.15
C LEU A 135 7.19 0.81 -16.43
N THR A 136 7.82 -0.35 -16.59
CA THR A 136 7.13 -1.61 -16.82
C THR A 136 7.19 -2.45 -15.55
N ILE A 137 6.03 -2.86 -15.06
CA ILE A 137 5.91 -3.77 -13.92
C ILE A 137 5.17 -5.04 -14.34
N VAL A 138 5.62 -6.18 -13.84
CA VAL A 138 5.17 -7.50 -14.28
C VAL A 138 4.66 -8.32 -13.11
N LYS A 139 3.54 -9.02 -13.31
CA LYS A 139 3.04 -10.06 -12.41
C LYS A 139 2.81 -11.36 -13.16
N TYR A 140 3.35 -12.46 -12.65
CA TYR A 140 3.11 -13.78 -13.20
C TYR A 140 1.74 -14.31 -12.75
N LEU A 141 1.00 -14.92 -13.68
CA LEU A 141 -0.25 -15.62 -13.41
C LEU A 141 0.08 -16.91 -12.64
N ARG A 142 0.19 -16.81 -11.31
CA ARG A 142 0.38 -17.97 -10.44
C ARG A 142 -0.97 -18.46 -9.94
N THR A 143 -1.17 -19.77 -9.96
CA THR A 143 -2.32 -20.41 -9.30
C THR A 143 -2.03 -20.51 -7.80
N ALA A 144 -2.59 -19.60 -7.01
CA ALA A 144 -2.75 -19.79 -5.58
C ALA A 144 -4.17 -19.37 -5.17
N LYS A 145 -4.81 -20.21 -4.35
CA LYS A 145 -6.11 -19.90 -3.76
C LYS A 145 -5.90 -18.98 -2.56
N MET A 146 -6.41 -17.76 -2.63
CA MET A 146 -6.94 -17.07 -1.45
C MET A 146 -8.47 -17.20 -1.47
N PRO A 147 -9.14 -17.29 -0.31
CA PRO A 147 -10.60 -17.27 -0.25
C PRO A 147 -11.13 -15.92 -0.75
N ASN A 148 -12.19 -15.97 -1.57
CA ASN A 148 -12.88 -14.80 -2.13
C ASN A 148 -13.14 -13.71 -1.08
N ALA A 149 -12.88 -12.45 -1.45
CA ALA A 149 -13.37 -11.28 -0.72
C ALA A 149 -14.92 -11.26 -0.67
N PRO A 150 -15.56 -11.16 0.50
CA PRO A 150 -16.97 -10.79 0.59
C PRO A 150 -17.15 -9.30 0.28
N GLN A 151 -18.09 -8.97 -0.61
CA GLN A 151 -18.66 -7.63 -0.72
C GLN A 151 -19.80 -7.46 0.30
N GLN A 152 -19.78 -6.33 1.02
CA GLN A 152 -20.87 -5.55 1.66
C GLN A 152 -20.70 -5.26 3.17
N ASP A 153 -20.77 -3.95 3.52
CA ASP A 153 -20.96 -3.32 4.84
C ASP A 153 -22.22 -3.89 5.56
N PRO A 154 -22.34 -3.95 6.92
CA PRO A 154 -22.14 -2.80 7.84
C PRO A 154 -21.73 -3.17 9.29
N ALA A 155 -20.53 -2.79 9.75
CA ALA A 155 -20.22 -2.57 11.18
C ALA A 155 -18.89 -1.83 11.34
N SER A 156 -18.86 -0.57 10.92
CA SER A 156 -17.76 0.39 11.13
C SER A 156 -17.63 0.79 12.61
N SER A 157 -17.27 -0.19 13.44
CA SER A 157 -16.92 0.03 14.83
C SER A 157 -15.47 -0.35 15.07
N ILE A 158 -14.70 0.62 15.54
CA ILE A 158 -13.38 0.41 16.13
C ILE A 158 -13.58 0.60 17.62
N VAL A 159 -13.34 -0.46 18.38
CA VAL A 159 -13.43 -0.37 19.84
C VAL A 159 -12.10 0.17 20.34
N VAL A 160 -12.13 1.34 20.97
CA VAL A 160 -10.96 1.94 21.63
C VAL A 160 -11.01 1.60 23.11
N LYS A 161 -9.94 1.03 23.64
CA LYS A 161 -9.80 0.65 25.06
C LYS A 161 -8.56 1.30 25.64
N THR A 162 -8.66 1.81 26.86
CA THR A 162 -7.50 2.22 27.65
C THR A 162 -7.20 1.15 28.67
N LEU A 163 -5.99 0.59 28.64
CA LEU A 163 -5.53 -0.38 29.62
C LEU A 163 -5.22 0.31 30.95
N LYS A 164 -5.16 -0.47 32.04
CA LYS A 164 -4.81 0.05 33.37
C LYS A 164 -3.44 0.76 33.42
N GLY A 165 -2.53 0.40 32.50
CA GLY A 165 -1.21 1.03 32.36
C GLY A 165 -1.19 2.30 31.49
N GLY A 166 -2.35 2.78 31.02
CA GLY A 166 -2.46 3.99 30.19
C GLY A 166 -2.31 3.75 28.68
N GLN A 167 -1.88 2.54 28.26
CA GLN A 167 -1.79 2.20 26.83
C GLN A 167 -3.19 2.18 26.19
N ILE A 168 -3.26 2.70 24.97
CA ILE A 168 -4.50 2.75 24.19
C ILE A 168 -4.46 1.63 23.14
N VAL A 169 -5.55 0.87 23.09
CA VAL A 169 -5.73 -0.28 22.21
C VAL A 169 -6.90 0.00 21.28
N PHE A 170 -6.66 -0.10 19.99
CA PHE A 170 -7.66 0.02 18.93
C PHE A 170 -7.98 -1.38 18.43
N VAL A 171 -9.25 -1.76 18.46
CA VAL A 171 -9.72 -3.08 18.03
C VAL A 171 -10.70 -2.90 16.88
N PRO A 172 -10.21 -2.89 15.62
CA PRO A 172 -11.08 -2.97 14.45
C PRO A 172 -11.92 -4.23 14.54
N GLN A 173 -13.23 -4.11 14.32
CA GLN A 173 -14.17 -5.24 14.41
C GLN A 173 -14.40 -5.95 13.06
N ALA A 174 -13.68 -5.55 12.02
CA ALA A 174 -13.80 -6.08 10.65
C ALA A 174 -12.51 -5.83 9.86
N ALA A 175 -12.45 -6.34 8.63
CA ALA A 175 -11.42 -6.06 7.64
C ALA A 175 -11.07 -4.56 7.53
N LEU A 176 -9.79 -4.26 7.33
CA LEU A 176 -9.32 -2.90 7.11
C LEU A 176 -9.54 -2.48 5.65
N ASN A 177 -10.82 -2.27 5.30
CA ASN A 177 -11.24 -1.67 4.04
C ASN A 177 -11.05 -0.14 4.05
N GLU A 178 -11.38 0.55 2.95
CA GLU A 178 -11.17 2.00 2.83
C GLU A 178 -11.87 2.83 3.94
N ALA A 179 -13.11 2.47 4.30
CA ALA A 179 -13.87 3.20 5.31
C ALA A 179 -13.32 2.97 6.72
N VAL A 180 -13.07 1.71 7.09
CA VAL A 180 -12.52 1.35 8.41
C VAL A 180 -11.09 1.88 8.55
N SER A 181 -10.29 1.85 7.48
CA SER A 181 -8.92 2.38 7.48
C SER A 181 -8.92 3.89 7.74
N ARG A 182 -9.78 4.67 7.07
CA ARG A 182 -9.90 6.11 7.33
C ARG A 182 -10.33 6.41 8.77
N GLN A 183 -11.30 5.66 9.30
CA GLN A 183 -11.76 5.84 10.66
C GLN A 183 -10.66 5.51 11.68
N LEU A 184 -9.92 4.41 11.46
CA LEU A 184 -8.80 4.00 12.30
C LEU A 184 -7.67 5.03 12.25
N GLU A 185 -7.36 5.55 11.06
CA GLU A 185 -6.36 6.59 10.88
C GLU A 185 -6.69 7.83 11.71
N GLN A 186 -7.92 8.34 11.60
CA GLN A 186 -8.37 9.51 12.34
C GLN A 186 -8.25 9.31 13.86
N LEU A 187 -8.63 8.12 14.35
CA LEU A 187 -8.55 7.77 15.76
C LEU A 187 -7.10 7.66 16.25
N LEU A 188 -6.23 6.99 15.49
CA LEU A 188 -4.81 6.86 15.81
C LEU A 188 -4.11 8.22 15.80
N LEU A 189 -4.31 9.02 14.75
CA LEU A 189 -3.72 10.36 14.64
C LEU A 189 -4.22 11.30 15.74
N LYS A 190 -5.49 11.19 16.15
CA LYS A 190 -6.04 11.95 17.28
C LYS A 190 -5.27 11.66 18.56
N GLU A 191 -5.02 10.39 18.89
CA GLU A 191 -4.29 10.01 20.11
C GLU A 191 -2.80 10.38 20.03
N LEU A 192 -2.17 10.22 18.86
CA LEU A 192 -0.81 10.71 18.64
C LEU A 192 -0.71 12.22 18.88
N ASN A 193 -1.64 13.01 18.34
CA ASN A 193 -1.68 14.46 18.54
C ASN A 193 -2.00 14.87 19.99
N ALA A 194 -2.68 14.01 20.75
CA ALA A 194 -2.88 14.19 22.19
C ALA A 194 -1.62 13.86 23.02
N GLY A 195 -0.55 13.38 22.38
CA GLY A 195 0.74 13.08 23.02
C GLY A 195 0.90 11.62 23.43
N HIS A 196 -0.06 10.74 23.12
CA HIS A 196 0.06 9.31 23.36
C HIS A 196 0.98 8.70 22.30
N LYS A 197 2.25 8.45 22.67
CA LYS A 197 3.30 8.03 21.72
C LYS A 197 3.29 6.54 21.38
N TYR A 198 2.68 5.71 22.22
CA TYR A 198 2.69 4.26 22.07
C TYR A 198 1.27 3.72 22.00
N LEU A 199 0.89 3.21 20.83
CA LEU A 199 -0.46 2.73 20.56
C LEU A 199 -0.43 1.27 20.09
N ILE A 200 -1.48 0.52 20.41
CA ILE A 200 -1.63 -0.89 20.04
C ILE A 200 -2.80 -1.02 19.09
N VAL A 201 -2.60 -1.65 17.94
CA VAL A 201 -3.69 -2.09 17.06
C VAL A 201 -3.86 -3.59 17.21
N ASP A 202 -5.01 -4.00 17.71
CA ASP A 202 -5.38 -5.37 17.96
C ASP A 202 -6.13 -5.94 16.75
N MET A 203 -5.44 -6.80 16.00
CA MET A 203 -5.85 -7.30 14.69
C MET A 203 -6.65 -8.60 14.79
N THR A 204 -7.13 -8.96 15.98
CA THR A 204 -7.72 -10.29 16.23
C THR A 204 -8.98 -10.59 15.42
N LEU A 205 -9.68 -9.55 14.95
CA LEU A 205 -10.88 -9.64 14.10
C LEU A 205 -10.65 -9.09 12.68
N VAL A 206 -9.40 -8.77 12.34
CA VAL A 206 -9.03 -8.32 11.01
C VAL A 206 -8.61 -9.54 10.21
N ASP A 207 -9.45 -9.97 9.30
CA ASP A 207 -9.22 -11.09 8.39
C ASP A 207 -8.63 -10.66 7.05
N ASP A 208 -8.74 -9.37 6.70
CA ASP A 208 -8.21 -8.82 5.45
C ASP A 208 -7.66 -7.38 5.59
N LEU A 209 -6.72 -7.04 4.70
CA LEU A 209 -5.97 -5.77 4.65
C LEU A 209 -5.95 -5.19 3.23
N SER A 210 -6.63 -4.05 3.06
CA SER A 210 -6.61 -3.30 1.79
C SER A 210 -5.36 -2.42 1.65
N SER A 211 -5.19 -1.80 0.47
CA SER A 211 -4.04 -0.95 0.12
C SER A 211 -4.07 0.33 0.92
N THR A 212 -5.26 0.88 1.09
CA THR A 212 -5.54 1.98 2.01
C THR A 212 -5.19 1.57 3.44
N GLY A 213 -5.51 0.34 3.85
CA GLY A 213 -5.16 -0.18 5.19
C GLY A 213 -3.66 -0.26 5.42
N LEU A 214 -2.90 -0.81 4.48
CA LEU A 214 -1.43 -0.88 4.57
C LEU A 214 -0.79 0.52 4.56
N LYS A 215 -1.19 1.41 3.63
CA LYS A 215 -0.69 2.79 3.57
C LYS A 215 -0.99 3.55 4.86
N MET A 216 -2.21 3.39 5.39
CA MET A 216 -2.61 3.97 6.67
C MET A 216 -1.71 3.49 7.80
N LEU A 217 -1.49 2.16 7.92
CA LEU A 217 -0.61 1.60 8.94
C LEU A 217 0.80 2.20 8.85
N VAL A 218 1.36 2.32 7.64
CA VAL A 218 2.68 2.93 7.44
C VAL A 218 2.68 4.41 7.80
N SER A 219 1.69 5.18 7.36
CA SER A 219 1.50 6.60 7.64
C SER A 219 1.46 6.88 9.16
N VAL A 220 0.59 6.17 9.90
CA VAL A 220 0.45 6.35 11.36
C VAL A 220 1.69 5.86 12.11
N TRP A 221 2.33 4.80 11.64
CA TRP A 221 3.60 4.33 12.21
C TRP A 221 4.72 5.35 12.04
N GLN A 222 4.91 5.90 10.83
CA GLN A 222 5.88 6.96 10.57
C GLN A 222 5.62 8.18 11.48
N ARG A 223 4.35 8.58 11.63
CA ARG A 223 3.97 9.69 12.50
C ARG A 223 4.32 9.42 13.97
N ALA A 224 4.02 8.23 14.48
CA ALA A 224 4.38 7.84 15.85
C ALA A 224 5.90 7.82 16.06
N ARG A 225 6.64 7.29 15.08
CA ARG A 225 8.11 7.27 15.10
C ARG A 225 8.72 8.67 15.15
N ALA A 226 8.20 9.61 14.37
CA ALA A 226 8.64 11.02 14.40
C ALA A 226 8.45 11.67 15.80
N MET A 227 7.53 11.14 16.61
CA MET A 227 7.28 11.58 17.99
C MET A 227 8.10 10.79 19.04
N LYS A 228 9.08 9.99 18.61
CA LYS A 228 9.83 9.03 19.44
C LYS A 228 8.91 8.01 20.12
N GLY A 229 7.88 7.58 19.40
CA GLY A 229 6.90 6.59 19.82
C GLY A 229 6.91 5.33 18.94
N ASP A 230 5.83 4.55 19.01
CA ASP A 230 5.61 3.39 18.16
C ASP A 230 4.13 3.04 18.00
N ILE A 231 3.79 2.43 16.86
CA ILE A 231 2.51 1.73 16.64
C ILE A 231 2.84 0.25 16.53
N VAL A 232 2.30 -0.57 17.44
CA VAL A 232 2.55 -2.01 17.44
C VAL A 232 1.28 -2.79 17.08
N LEU A 233 1.46 -3.93 16.42
CA LEU A 233 0.36 -4.80 16.03
C LEU A 233 0.28 -5.98 17.00
N ALA A 234 -0.92 -6.33 17.43
CA ALA A 234 -1.16 -7.50 18.28
C ALA A 234 -2.14 -8.46 17.61
N ARG A 235 -1.95 -9.77 17.82
CA ARG A 235 -2.89 -10.84 17.43
C ARG A 235 -3.27 -10.79 15.94
N LEU A 236 -2.28 -10.79 15.06
CA LEU A 236 -2.53 -10.97 13.63
C LEU A 236 -3.22 -12.33 13.39
N THR A 237 -4.27 -12.32 12.57
CA THR A 237 -4.80 -13.54 11.94
C THR A 237 -3.73 -14.15 11.01
N PRO A 238 -3.79 -15.45 10.71
CA PRO A 238 -2.87 -16.08 9.77
C PRO A 238 -2.84 -15.38 8.41
N GLU A 239 -3.99 -14.98 7.89
CA GLU A 239 -4.17 -14.32 6.60
C GLU A 239 -3.46 -12.95 6.58
N VAL A 240 -3.69 -12.14 7.61
CA VAL A 240 -3.02 -10.84 7.77
C VAL A 240 -1.51 -11.01 7.98
N ARG A 241 -1.09 -12.05 8.71
CA ARG A 241 0.34 -12.32 8.94
C ARG A 241 1.05 -12.62 7.62
N ASP A 242 0.45 -13.44 6.76
CA ASP A 242 1.01 -13.75 5.45
C ASP A 242 1.14 -12.49 4.59
N ILE A 243 0.12 -11.62 4.57
CA ILE A 243 0.18 -10.33 3.87
C ILE A 243 1.33 -9.48 4.41
N ILE A 244 1.41 -9.29 5.73
CA ILE A 244 2.44 -8.49 6.37
C ILE A 244 3.85 -9.02 6.05
N GLN A 245 4.05 -10.34 6.05
CA GLN A 245 5.34 -10.95 5.70
C GLN A 245 5.67 -10.80 4.21
N VAL A 246 4.69 -10.98 3.33
CA VAL A 246 4.87 -10.85 1.88
C VAL A 246 5.30 -9.45 1.48
N VAL A 247 4.73 -8.42 2.11
CA VAL A 247 5.08 -7.02 1.82
C VAL A 247 6.33 -6.57 2.61
N GLY A 248 6.88 -7.43 3.49
CA GLY A 248 8.04 -7.13 4.33
C GLY A 248 7.73 -6.14 5.47
N PHE A 249 6.48 -6.04 5.88
CA PHE A 249 6.02 -5.14 6.95
C PHE A 249 6.35 -5.66 8.35
N ASP A 250 6.63 -6.95 8.49
CA ASP A 250 7.20 -7.54 9.70
C ASP A 250 8.56 -6.93 10.08
N LEU A 251 9.23 -6.27 9.12
CA LEU A 251 10.45 -5.50 9.36
C LEU A 251 10.16 -4.12 9.98
N MET A 252 8.96 -3.56 9.79
CA MET A 252 8.57 -2.22 10.29
C MET A 252 7.83 -2.27 11.62
N PHE A 253 6.88 -3.19 11.73
CA PHE A 253 6.00 -3.31 12.89
C PHE A 253 6.53 -4.31 13.89
N THR A 254 6.58 -3.90 15.16
CA THR A 254 6.73 -4.87 16.23
C THR A 254 5.40 -5.62 16.39
N ILE A 255 5.41 -6.93 16.14
CA ILE A 255 4.21 -7.77 16.16
C ILE A 255 4.21 -8.64 17.41
N TYR A 256 3.12 -8.61 18.18
CA TYR A 256 2.94 -9.39 19.39
C TYR A 256 1.80 -10.41 19.24
N ASN A 257 1.94 -11.55 19.91
CA ASN A 257 0.88 -12.57 19.93
C ASN A 257 -0.24 -12.25 20.94
N SER A 258 -0.11 -11.20 21.75
CA SER A 258 -1.14 -10.73 22.68
C SER A 258 -1.04 -9.23 22.94
N VAL A 259 -2.17 -8.61 23.27
CA VAL A 259 -2.24 -7.18 23.65
C VAL A 259 -1.51 -6.94 24.97
N GLU A 260 -1.59 -7.89 25.90
CA GLU A 260 -0.94 -7.80 27.21
C GLU A 260 0.59 -7.81 27.08
N MET A 261 1.13 -8.63 26.18
CA MET A 261 2.56 -8.64 25.89
C MET A 261 3.01 -7.35 25.22
N ALA A 262 2.23 -6.85 24.26
CA ALA A 262 2.49 -5.56 23.62
C ALA A 262 2.53 -4.44 24.67
N ALA A 263 1.50 -4.35 25.52
CA ALA A 263 1.39 -3.34 26.57
C ALA A 263 2.51 -3.37 27.61
N LYS A 264 3.07 -4.55 27.91
CA LYS A 264 4.23 -4.69 28.81
C LYS A 264 5.55 -4.26 28.19
N LYS A 265 5.64 -4.24 26.86
CA LYS A 265 6.88 -3.99 26.12
C LYS A 265 6.95 -2.58 25.55
N ILE A 266 5.80 -1.93 25.39
CA ILE A 266 5.72 -0.51 25.04
C ILE A 266 5.39 0.27 26.33
N GLU A 267 6.37 1.01 26.84
CA GLU A 267 6.17 1.92 27.97
C GLU A 267 5.87 3.33 27.45
N PRO A 268 4.87 4.04 28.00
CA PRO A 268 4.60 5.45 27.71
C PRO A 268 5.80 6.39 27.94
#